data_AF-A0A972T8J7-F1
#
_entry.id   AF-A0A972T8J7-F1
#
_cell.length_a   1.000
_cell.length_b   1.000
_cell.length_c   1.000
_cell.angle_alpha   90.00
_cell.angle_beta   90.00
_cell.angle_gamma   90.00
#
_symmetry.space_group_name_H-M   'P 1'
#
loop_
_entity.id
_entity.type
_entity.pdbx_description
1 polymer ?
#
loop_
_entity_poly.entity_id
_entity_poly.type
_entity_poly.pdbx_seq_one_letter_code
_entity_poly.pdbx_strand_id
1 'polypeptide(L)'
;MTAPNVTPPSRFSRLAKNFLRGLLRLLLVLLLGALTGGILYFGGVFLYTQFHDSQSQISERLSILETGQASSSNRFEETAASLQERIAALEQQQTLDRENFSSLKTNLQSLQEAVETQNQSLKKLDELDAEIAKMTDWLSYEATQVVAIQMTQTAPDSPFRSLRSEIKILRAMELLNRARLFLLQSNYGLATEDIQAARRELQSLQAEVPAYQQETVLLWIERLGSSLAALPASPVQASSDLDLAWKLLAAGLPTASPPLPETTATIQPPAGATPSPTGLVEKTPTPIRN
;
A
#
# COMPACT_ATOMS: atom_id res chain seq x y z
N MET A 1 -145.20 125.82 -1.21
CA MET A 1 -145.75 126.45 -2.44
C MET A 1 -145.15 125.74 -3.65
N THR A 2 -146.03 125.38 -4.59
CA THR A 2 -145.81 125.06 -6.03
C THR A 2 -144.98 123.83 -6.46
N ALA A 3 -145.70 122.92 -7.13
CA ALA A 3 -145.30 121.74 -7.92
C ALA A 3 -144.67 122.13 -9.30
N PRO A 4 -144.61 121.26 -10.34
CA PRO A 4 -144.06 119.89 -10.52
C PRO A 4 -143.09 119.83 -11.76
N ASN A 5 -142.55 118.66 -12.16
CA ASN A 5 -142.80 118.00 -13.48
C ASN A 5 -141.91 116.73 -13.71
N VAL A 6 -142.38 115.83 -14.57
CA VAL A 6 -141.98 114.42 -14.82
C VAL A 6 -141.33 114.25 -16.21
N THR A 7 -140.59 113.12 -16.41
CA THR A 7 -140.26 112.30 -17.63
C THR A 7 -138.78 112.25 -18.09
N PRO A 8 -138.29 111.22 -18.85
CA PRO A 8 -138.46 109.74 -18.82
C PRO A 8 -137.10 108.94 -19.03
N PRO A 9 -137.05 107.59 -19.22
CA PRO A 9 -135.82 106.77 -19.06
C PRO A 9 -135.07 106.39 -20.36
N SER A 10 -133.73 106.23 -20.29
CA SER A 10 -132.88 105.90 -21.46
C SER A 10 -132.44 104.41 -21.52
N ARG A 11 -132.74 103.76 -22.65
CA ARG A 11 -132.54 102.32 -22.93
C ARG A 11 -131.16 101.95 -23.53
N PHE A 12 -130.15 102.82 -23.42
CA PHE A 12 -128.87 102.65 -24.13
C PHE A 12 -127.78 101.84 -23.40
N SER A 13 -127.89 101.61 -22.08
CA SER A 13 -126.80 101.00 -21.28
C SER A 13 -126.68 99.47 -21.38
N ARG A 14 -127.62 98.76 -22.01
CA ARG A 14 -127.61 97.28 -22.11
C ARG A 14 -126.96 96.74 -23.39
N LEU A 15 -126.84 97.55 -24.44
CA LEU A 15 -126.18 97.15 -25.70
C LEU A 15 -124.65 97.32 -25.66
N ALA A 16 -124.13 98.37 -25.00
CA ALA A 16 -122.69 98.61 -24.90
C ALA A 16 -121.92 97.54 -24.09
N LYS A 17 -122.57 96.95 -23.07
CA LYS A 17 -121.91 95.99 -22.16
C LYS A 17 -121.62 94.63 -22.82
N ASN A 18 -122.42 94.21 -23.79
CA ASN A 18 -122.22 92.93 -24.49
C ASN A 18 -121.14 93.02 -25.57
N PHE A 19 -121.00 94.17 -26.24
CA PHE A 19 -119.98 94.37 -27.28
C PHE A 19 -118.55 94.38 -26.68
N LEU A 20 -118.35 95.03 -25.53
CA LEU A 20 -117.06 95.08 -24.84
C LEU A 20 -116.61 93.70 -24.30
N ARG A 21 -117.57 92.88 -23.85
CA ARG A 21 -117.30 91.53 -23.35
C ARG A 21 -116.85 90.57 -24.47
N GLY A 22 -117.34 90.79 -25.70
CA GLY A 22 -116.90 90.05 -26.88
C GLY A 22 -115.46 90.37 -27.29
N LEU A 23 -115.09 91.66 -27.30
CA LEU A 23 -113.75 92.11 -27.70
C LEU A 23 -112.65 91.59 -26.75
N LEU A 24 -112.92 91.61 -25.43
CA LEU A 24 -111.96 91.15 -24.43
C LEU A 24 -111.70 89.64 -24.52
N ARG A 25 -112.72 88.85 -24.87
CA ARG A 25 -112.60 87.39 -25.01
C ARG A 25 -111.74 87.01 -26.23
N LEU A 26 -111.80 87.79 -27.31
CA LEU A 26 -111.00 87.55 -28.51
C LEU A 26 -109.52 87.85 -28.28
N LEU A 27 -109.20 88.94 -27.57
CA LEU A 27 -107.81 89.30 -27.23
C LEU A 27 -107.15 88.26 -26.34
N LEU A 28 -107.89 87.69 -25.38
CA LEU A 28 -107.38 86.66 -24.47
C LEU A 28 -107.06 85.35 -25.22
N VAL A 29 -107.89 84.94 -26.18
CA VAL A 29 -107.63 83.74 -27.01
C VAL A 29 -106.37 83.92 -27.86
N LEU A 30 -106.15 85.11 -28.41
CA LEU A 30 -104.98 85.41 -29.23
C LEU A 30 -103.68 85.38 -28.39
N LEU A 31 -103.72 85.89 -27.17
CA LEU A 31 -102.60 85.84 -26.21
C LEU A 31 -102.30 84.40 -25.79
N LEU A 32 -103.32 83.59 -25.53
CA LEU A 32 -103.15 82.18 -25.19
C LEU A 32 -102.51 81.38 -26.34
N GLY A 33 -102.92 81.65 -27.59
CA GLY A 33 -102.34 81.03 -28.78
C GLY A 33 -100.84 81.36 -28.95
N ALA A 34 -100.46 82.63 -28.77
CA ALA A 34 -99.06 83.06 -28.88
C ALA A 34 -98.19 82.45 -27.77
N LEU A 35 -98.71 82.37 -26.53
CA LEU A 35 -97.99 81.82 -25.39
C LEU A 35 -97.76 80.30 -25.55
N THR A 36 -98.77 79.58 -26.06
CA THR A 36 -98.65 78.15 -26.35
C THR A 36 -97.67 77.86 -27.49
N GLY A 37 -97.68 78.70 -28.55
CA GLY A 37 -96.70 78.60 -29.64
C GLY A 37 -95.26 78.84 -29.20
N GLY A 38 -95.03 79.80 -28.29
CA GLY A 38 -93.70 80.08 -27.75
C GLY A 38 -93.12 78.94 -26.91
N ILE A 39 -93.93 78.31 -26.07
CA ILE A 39 -93.50 77.17 -25.24
C ILE A 39 -93.09 75.98 -26.12
N LEU A 40 -93.84 75.68 -27.18
CA LEU A 40 -93.53 74.59 -28.10
C LEU A 40 -92.22 74.83 -28.87
N TYR A 41 -91.96 76.06 -29.32
CA TYR A 41 -90.76 76.38 -30.07
C TYR A 41 -89.50 76.32 -29.20
N PHE A 42 -89.52 76.96 -28.03
CA PHE A 42 -88.36 76.96 -27.12
C PHE A 42 -88.14 75.59 -26.45
N GLY A 43 -89.21 74.85 -26.15
CA GLY A 43 -89.12 73.48 -25.63
C GLY A 43 -88.49 72.51 -26.63
N GLY A 44 -88.78 72.67 -27.92
CA GLY A 44 -88.17 71.87 -28.98
C GLY A 44 -86.67 72.12 -29.14
N VAL A 45 -86.22 73.38 -29.06
CA VAL A 45 -84.81 73.75 -29.26
C VAL A 45 -83.91 73.26 -28.11
N PHE A 46 -84.37 73.33 -26.86
CA PHE A 46 -83.56 72.94 -25.69
C PHE A 46 -83.30 71.43 -25.61
N LEU A 47 -84.29 70.61 -26.02
CA LEU A 47 -84.14 69.16 -26.08
C LEU A 47 -83.19 68.70 -27.21
N TYR A 48 -83.06 69.50 -28.27
CA TYR A 48 -82.21 69.16 -29.41
C TYR A 48 -80.71 69.32 -29.10
N THR A 49 -80.35 70.31 -28.26
CA THR A 49 -78.94 70.58 -27.94
C THR A 49 -78.35 69.62 -26.90
N GLN A 50 -79.15 69.03 -26.01
CA GLN A 50 -78.61 68.22 -24.89
C GLN A 50 -78.29 66.76 -25.26
N PHE A 51 -78.74 66.26 -26.41
CA PHE A 51 -78.52 64.87 -26.80
C PHE A 51 -77.26 64.59 -27.63
N HIS A 52 -76.62 65.62 -28.20
CA HIS A 52 -75.47 65.42 -29.10
C HIS A 52 -74.09 65.41 -28.41
N ASP A 53 -73.95 65.96 -27.19
CA ASP A 53 -72.64 66.07 -26.51
C ASP A 53 -72.23 64.87 -25.65
N SER A 54 -73.07 63.83 -25.51
CA SER A 54 -72.76 62.66 -24.65
C SER A 54 -72.06 61.51 -25.38
N GLN A 55 -71.89 61.55 -26.71
CA GLN A 55 -71.25 60.46 -27.45
C GLN A 55 -69.72 60.61 -27.59
N SER A 56 -69.17 61.82 -27.49
CA SER A 56 -67.72 62.06 -27.60
C SER A 56 -66.93 61.55 -26.38
N GLN A 57 -67.48 61.64 -25.17
CA GLN A 57 -66.80 61.21 -23.94
C GLN A 57 -66.74 59.68 -23.77
N ILE A 58 -67.68 58.95 -24.38
CA ILE A 58 -67.70 57.47 -24.32
C ILE A 58 -66.66 56.90 -25.27
N SER A 59 -66.51 57.47 -26.48
CA SER A 59 -65.49 57.05 -27.44
C SER A 59 -64.07 57.30 -26.93
N GLU A 60 -63.82 58.42 -26.24
CA GLU A 60 -62.51 58.72 -25.65
C GLU A 60 -62.18 57.77 -24.48
N ARG A 61 -63.14 57.50 -23.58
CA ARG A 61 -62.95 56.53 -22.49
C ARG A 61 -62.78 55.10 -22.99
N LEU A 62 -63.51 54.70 -24.04
CA LEU A 62 -63.35 53.38 -24.64
C LEU A 62 -61.96 53.24 -25.25
N SER A 63 -61.46 54.26 -25.96
CA SER A 63 -60.09 54.26 -26.51
C SER A 63 -59.00 54.23 -25.42
N ILE A 64 -59.20 54.92 -24.28
CA ILE A 64 -58.26 54.89 -23.15
C ILE A 64 -58.28 53.55 -22.44
N LEU A 65 -59.45 52.92 -22.28
CA LEU A 65 -59.57 51.56 -21.73
C LEU A 65 -58.97 50.52 -22.68
N GLU A 66 -59.20 50.63 -23.98
CA GLU A 66 -58.68 49.72 -25.00
C GLU A 66 -57.15 49.86 -25.11
N THR A 67 -56.62 51.09 -25.08
CA THR A 67 -55.17 51.35 -25.02
C THR A 67 -54.56 50.89 -23.69
N GLY A 68 -55.26 51.06 -22.58
CA GLY A 68 -54.84 50.61 -21.25
C GLY A 68 -54.83 49.09 -21.12
N GLN A 69 -55.83 48.40 -21.68
CA GLN A 69 -55.92 46.95 -21.73
C GLN A 69 -54.85 46.36 -22.66
N ALA A 70 -54.62 46.94 -23.83
CA ALA A 70 -53.54 46.54 -24.74
C ALA A 70 -52.17 46.71 -24.09
N SER A 71 -51.93 47.85 -23.43
CA SER A 71 -50.66 48.11 -22.72
C SER A 71 -50.46 47.15 -21.54
N SER A 72 -51.53 46.82 -20.81
CA SER A 72 -51.50 45.83 -19.73
C SER A 72 -51.20 44.43 -20.27
N SER A 73 -51.85 44.02 -21.36
CA SER A 73 -51.60 42.74 -22.04
C SER A 73 -50.15 42.62 -22.49
N ASN A 74 -49.60 43.66 -23.12
CA ASN A 74 -48.21 43.68 -23.58
C ASN A 74 -47.23 43.54 -22.41
N ARG A 75 -47.47 44.22 -21.27
CA ARG A 75 -46.63 44.07 -20.07
C ARG A 75 -46.68 42.68 -19.46
N PHE A 76 -47.86 42.05 -19.44
CA PHE A 76 -48.00 40.67 -18.99
C PHE A 76 -47.22 39.72 -19.88
N GLU A 77 -47.30 39.92 -21.20
CA GLU A 77 -46.57 39.11 -22.18
C GLU A 77 -45.04 39.28 -22.05
N GLU A 78 -44.55 40.51 -21.89
CA GLU A 78 -43.13 40.80 -21.60
C GLU A 78 -42.67 40.16 -20.28
N THR A 79 -43.48 40.27 -19.23
CA THR A 79 -43.16 39.66 -17.92
C THR A 79 -43.14 38.14 -18.02
N ALA A 80 -44.11 37.54 -18.73
CA ALA A 80 -44.17 36.11 -18.96
C ALA A 80 -42.94 35.63 -19.76
N ALA A 81 -42.56 36.33 -20.82
CA ALA A 81 -41.37 36.03 -21.61
C ALA A 81 -40.08 36.12 -20.78
N SER A 82 -39.91 37.18 -19.99
CA SER A 82 -38.76 37.33 -19.09
C SER A 82 -38.70 36.23 -18.02
N LEU A 83 -39.83 35.84 -17.44
CA LEU A 83 -39.87 34.75 -16.46
C LEU A 83 -39.54 33.40 -17.12
N GLN A 84 -40.04 33.16 -18.33
CA GLN A 84 -39.72 31.98 -19.13
C GLN A 84 -38.21 31.89 -19.40
N GLU A 85 -37.57 32.99 -19.78
CA GLU A 85 -36.12 33.06 -20.03
C GLU A 85 -35.31 32.78 -18.75
N ARG A 86 -35.71 33.38 -17.62
CA ARG A 86 -35.05 33.11 -16.33
C ARG A 86 -35.22 31.65 -15.88
N ILE A 87 -36.39 31.05 -16.10
CA ILE A 87 -36.62 29.63 -15.81
C ILE A 87 -35.70 28.77 -16.68
N ALA A 88 -35.64 29.03 -17.99
CA ALA A 88 -34.76 28.31 -18.90
C ALA A 88 -33.28 28.43 -18.51
N ALA A 89 -32.83 29.63 -18.12
CA ALA A 89 -31.46 29.86 -17.65
C ALA A 89 -31.17 29.12 -16.32
N LEU A 90 -32.11 29.12 -15.37
CA LEU A 90 -31.99 28.39 -14.12
C LEU A 90 -32.01 26.86 -14.33
N GLU A 91 -32.83 26.35 -15.24
CA GLU A 91 -32.86 24.94 -15.62
C GLU A 91 -31.53 24.50 -16.25
N GLN A 92 -30.95 25.35 -17.12
CA GLN A 92 -29.63 25.12 -17.70
C GLN A 92 -28.54 25.12 -16.61
N GLN A 93 -28.55 26.10 -15.71
CA GLN A 93 -27.59 26.17 -14.61
C GLN A 93 -27.71 24.96 -13.67
N GLN A 94 -28.93 24.56 -13.33
CA GLN A 94 -29.17 23.36 -12.51
C GLN A 94 -28.65 22.09 -13.19
N THR A 95 -28.73 22.02 -14.52
CA THR A 95 -28.17 20.91 -15.30
C THR A 95 -26.65 20.88 -15.20
N LEU A 96 -25.98 22.03 -15.38
CA LEU A 96 -24.53 22.15 -15.23
C LEU A 96 -24.06 21.83 -13.80
N ASP A 97 -24.78 22.30 -12.78
CA ASP A 97 -24.45 22.03 -11.39
C ASP A 97 -24.60 20.53 -11.06
N ARG A 98 -25.63 19.87 -11.60
CA ARG A 98 -25.79 18.41 -11.48
C ARG A 98 -24.63 17.66 -12.14
N GLU A 99 -24.21 18.08 -13.32
CA GLU A 99 -23.08 17.49 -14.03
C GLU A 99 -21.76 17.67 -13.26
N ASN A 100 -21.50 18.88 -12.76
CA ASN A 100 -20.35 19.20 -11.93
C ASN A 100 -20.34 18.41 -10.61
N PHE A 101 -21.49 18.28 -9.95
CA PHE A 101 -21.58 17.48 -8.73
C PHE A 101 -21.35 15.99 -9.00
N SER A 102 -21.86 15.49 -10.13
CA SER A 102 -21.61 14.11 -10.57
C SER A 102 -20.13 13.88 -10.84
N SER A 103 -19.46 14.79 -11.55
CA SER A 103 -18.03 14.66 -11.86
C SER A 103 -17.17 14.77 -10.59
N LEU A 104 -17.50 15.67 -9.67
CA LEU A 104 -16.81 15.79 -8.38
C LEU A 104 -16.98 14.53 -7.53
N LYS A 105 -18.17 13.93 -7.52
CA LYS A 105 -18.43 12.66 -6.83
C LYS A 105 -17.59 11.53 -7.41
N THR A 106 -17.51 11.42 -8.74
CA THR A 106 -16.64 10.44 -9.40
C THR A 106 -15.17 10.66 -9.05
N ASN A 107 -14.70 11.91 -9.05
CA ASN A 107 -13.32 12.25 -8.68
C ASN A 107 -13.02 11.87 -7.23
N LEU A 108 -13.93 12.18 -6.28
CA LEU A 108 -13.78 11.79 -4.88
C LEU A 108 -13.74 10.28 -4.69
N GLN A 109 -14.59 9.53 -5.41
CA GLN A 109 -14.55 8.07 -5.39
C GLN A 109 -13.21 7.53 -5.90
N SER A 110 -12.72 8.08 -7.02
CA SER A 110 -11.41 7.65 -7.57
C SER A 110 -10.24 7.98 -6.63
N LEU A 111 -10.29 9.14 -5.95
CA LEU A 111 -9.25 9.53 -5.00
C LEU A 111 -9.27 8.63 -3.76
N GLN A 112 -10.45 8.27 -3.27
CA GLN A 112 -10.61 7.34 -2.17
C GLN A 112 -10.05 5.95 -2.52
N GLU A 113 -10.31 5.47 -3.74
CA GLU A 113 -9.76 4.21 -4.24
C GLU A 113 -8.23 4.26 -4.42
N ALA A 114 -7.69 5.38 -4.88
CA ALA A 114 -6.25 5.60 -4.98
C ALA A 114 -5.57 5.60 -3.61
N VAL A 115 -6.17 6.24 -2.60
CA VAL A 115 -5.67 6.24 -1.21
C VAL A 115 -5.69 4.84 -0.62
N GLU A 116 -6.76 4.07 -0.84
CA GLU A 116 -6.82 2.68 -0.37
C GLU A 116 -5.74 1.81 -1.04
N THR A 117 -5.55 1.97 -2.35
CA THR A 117 -4.49 1.28 -3.09
C THR A 117 -3.09 1.66 -2.56
N GLN A 118 -2.87 2.94 -2.27
CA GLN A 118 -1.62 3.42 -1.69
C GLN A 118 -1.39 2.81 -0.29
N ASN A 119 -2.42 2.76 0.55
CA ASN A 119 -2.33 2.15 1.87
C ASN A 119 -1.98 0.65 1.78
N GLN A 120 -2.55 -0.08 0.81
CA GLN A 120 -2.16 -1.47 0.55
C GLN A 120 -0.70 -1.59 0.07
N SER A 121 -0.22 -0.64 -0.74
CA SER A 121 1.18 -0.62 -1.17
C SER A 121 2.14 -0.38 0.00
N LEU A 122 1.77 0.49 0.95
CA LEU A 122 2.56 0.73 2.17
C LEU A 122 2.61 -0.50 3.07
N LYS A 123 1.49 -1.21 3.25
CA LYS A 123 1.48 -2.50 3.97
C LYS A 123 2.42 -3.53 3.34
N LYS A 124 2.45 -3.62 2.01
CA LYS A 124 3.38 -4.50 1.29
C LYS A 124 4.84 -4.10 1.52
N LEU A 125 5.14 -2.80 1.60
CA LEU A 125 6.48 -2.31 1.93
C LEU A 125 6.88 -2.72 3.36
N ASP A 126 5.98 -2.58 4.34
CA ASP A 126 6.24 -3.02 5.73
C ASP A 126 6.48 -4.55 5.81
N GLU A 127 5.70 -5.34 5.04
CA GLU A 127 5.87 -6.79 4.94
C GLU A 127 7.23 -7.17 4.32
N LEU A 128 7.63 -6.48 3.25
CA LEU A 128 8.94 -6.67 2.61
C LEU A 128 10.10 -6.30 3.54
N ASP A 129 9.99 -5.21 4.29
CA ASP A 129 11.01 -4.81 5.27
C ASP A 129 11.16 -5.86 6.38
N ALA A 130 10.04 -6.41 6.86
CA ALA A 130 10.06 -7.50 7.84
C ALA A 130 10.69 -8.79 7.27
N GLU A 131 10.49 -9.08 5.99
CA GLU A 131 11.12 -10.21 5.32
C GLU A 131 12.62 -10.02 5.10
N ILE A 132 13.06 -8.81 4.73
CA ILE A 132 14.48 -8.45 4.61
C ILE A 132 15.18 -8.57 5.96
N ALA A 133 14.55 -8.14 7.06
CA ALA A 133 15.10 -8.30 8.41
C ALA A 133 15.31 -9.79 8.76
N LYS A 134 14.31 -10.64 8.48
CA LYS A 134 14.43 -12.10 8.68
C LYS A 134 15.54 -12.71 7.83
N MET A 135 15.64 -12.33 6.56
CA MET A 135 16.73 -12.79 5.68
C MET A 135 18.09 -12.38 6.22
N THR A 136 18.23 -11.15 6.71
CA THR A 136 19.48 -10.64 7.30
C THR A 136 19.88 -11.45 8.54
N ASP A 137 18.92 -11.73 9.43
CA ASP A 137 19.15 -12.57 10.62
C ASP A 137 19.57 -14.00 10.23
N TRP A 138 18.89 -14.59 9.25
CA TRP A 138 19.21 -15.93 8.75
C TRP A 138 20.61 -15.97 8.13
N LEU A 139 20.99 -14.97 7.34
CA LEU A 139 22.32 -14.87 6.72
C LEU A 139 23.43 -14.73 7.77
N SER A 140 23.18 -13.96 8.84
CA SER A 140 24.09 -13.81 9.98
C SER A 140 24.30 -15.14 10.72
N TYR A 141 23.21 -15.89 10.93
CA TYR A 141 23.27 -17.22 11.54
C TYR A 141 24.07 -18.21 10.67
N GLU A 142 23.82 -18.23 9.36
CA GLU A 142 24.55 -19.09 8.43
C GLU A 142 26.04 -18.73 8.34
N ALA A 143 26.37 -17.44 8.29
CA ALA A 143 27.76 -16.96 8.34
C ALA A 143 28.50 -17.45 9.59
N THR A 144 27.82 -17.44 10.75
CA THR A 144 28.36 -17.95 12.01
C THR A 144 28.64 -19.46 11.93
N GLN A 145 27.74 -20.23 11.33
CA GLN A 145 27.94 -21.67 11.13
C GLN A 145 29.10 -21.98 10.18
N VAL A 146 29.22 -21.24 9.07
CA VAL A 146 30.33 -21.40 8.12
C VAL A 146 31.67 -21.13 8.81
N VAL A 147 31.75 -20.05 9.61
CA VAL A 147 32.95 -19.77 10.41
C VAL A 147 33.24 -20.88 11.40
N ALA A 148 32.24 -21.42 12.10
CA ALA A 148 32.43 -22.52 13.05
C ALA A 148 32.96 -23.80 12.38
N ILE A 149 32.43 -24.16 11.21
CA ILE A 149 32.92 -25.27 10.40
C ILE A 149 34.35 -25.00 9.93
N GLN A 150 34.64 -23.80 9.44
CA GLN A 150 35.99 -23.43 8.99
C GLN A 150 37.00 -23.53 10.13
N MET A 151 36.67 -23.01 11.30
CA MET A 151 37.49 -23.11 12.51
C MET A 151 37.74 -24.57 12.89
N THR A 152 36.70 -25.40 12.81
CA THR A 152 36.82 -26.85 13.08
C THR A 152 37.67 -27.54 12.02
N GLN A 153 37.65 -27.14 10.75
CA GLN A 153 38.49 -27.72 9.70
C GLN A 153 39.97 -27.34 9.82
N THR A 154 40.28 -26.16 10.34
CA THR A 154 41.66 -25.66 10.52
C THR A 154 42.24 -25.91 11.90
N ALA A 155 41.40 -26.30 12.87
CA ALA A 155 41.82 -26.56 14.24
C ALA A 155 42.93 -27.63 14.30
N PRO A 156 43.93 -27.45 15.19
CA PRO A 156 45.04 -28.39 15.30
C PRO A 156 44.63 -29.85 15.56
N ASP A 157 43.56 -30.02 16.35
CA ASP A 157 43.00 -31.32 16.77
C ASP A 157 41.71 -31.68 16.03
N SER A 158 41.52 -31.14 14.83
CA SER A 158 40.33 -31.43 14.03
C SER A 158 40.22 -32.92 13.68
N PRO A 159 39.03 -33.55 13.79
CA PRO A 159 38.82 -34.90 13.28
C PRO A 159 39.10 -34.99 11.77
N PHE A 160 38.89 -33.90 11.02
CA PHE A 160 39.20 -33.84 9.59
C PHE A 160 40.71 -33.85 9.30
N ARG A 161 41.55 -33.43 10.25
CA ARG A 161 43.02 -33.53 10.09
C ARG A 161 43.47 -34.97 10.28
N SER A 162 43.00 -35.66 11.33
CA SER A 162 43.28 -37.08 11.56
C SER A 162 42.86 -37.92 10.34
N LEU A 163 41.62 -37.73 9.88
CA LEU A 163 41.12 -38.45 8.71
C LEU A 163 41.93 -38.18 7.43
N ARG A 164 42.34 -36.92 7.19
CA ARG A 164 43.21 -36.58 6.05
C ARG A 164 44.57 -37.27 6.14
N SER A 165 45.18 -37.30 7.33
CA SER A 165 46.45 -38.01 7.53
C SER A 165 46.31 -39.52 7.31
N GLU A 166 45.24 -40.14 7.82
CA GLU A 166 44.97 -41.56 7.65
C GLU A 166 44.76 -41.94 6.18
N ILE A 167 44.01 -41.12 5.41
CA ILE A 167 43.82 -41.33 3.97
C ILE A 167 45.15 -41.26 3.21
N LYS A 168 46.03 -40.30 3.54
CA LYS A 168 47.36 -40.19 2.90
C LYS A 168 48.25 -41.39 3.20
N ILE A 169 48.22 -41.90 4.43
CA ILE A 169 48.95 -43.12 4.82
C ILE A 169 48.39 -44.34 4.06
N LEU A 170 47.07 -44.49 4.01
CA LEU A 170 46.42 -45.59 3.29
C LEU A 170 46.74 -45.56 1.79
N ARG A 171 46.73 -44.36 1.18
CA ARG A 171 47.13 -44.16 -0.21
C ARG A 171 48.59 -44.54 -0.44
N ALA A 172 49.49 -44.10 0.44
CA ALA A 172 50.90 -44.49 0.37
C ALA A 172 51.06 -46.03 0.47
N MET A 173 50.31 -46.69 1.37
CA MET A 173 50.33 -48.15 1.49
C MET A 173 49.81 -48.87 0.24
N GLU A 174 48.76 -48.35 -0.42
CA GLU A 174 48.27 -48.91 -1.70
C GLU A 174 49.33 -48.83 -2.78
N LEU A 175 49.97 -47.67 -2.94
CA LEU A 175 51.06 -47.46 -3.90
C LEU A 175 52.23 -48.41 -3.62
N LEU A 176 52.60 -48.63 -2.35
CA LEU A 176 53.65 -49.58 -2.00
C LEU A 176 53.24 -51.03 -2.31
N ASN A 177 52.00 -51.43 -2.05
CA ASN A 177 51.53 -52.76 -2.41
C ASN A 177 51.61 -53.00 -3.92
N ARG A 178 51.24 -51.99 -4.72
CA ARG A 178 51.35 -52.04 -6.18
C ARG A 178 52.80 -52.09 -6.66
N ALA A 179 53.68 -51.28 -6.06
CA ALA A 179 55.12 -51.32 -6.33
C ALA A 179 55.73 -52.71 -6.06
N ARG A 180 55.34 -53.39 -4.97
CA ARG A 180 55.80 -54.76 -4.66
C ARG A 180 55.38 -55.75 -5.75
N LEU A 181 54.14 -55.66 -6.24
CA LEU A 181 53.68 -56.47 -7.36
C LEU A 181 54.50 -56.21 -8.62
N PHE A 182 54.82 -54.95 -8.92
CA PHE A 182 55.68 -54.61 -10.06
C PHE A 182 57.11 -55.11 -9.90
N LEU A 183 57.69 -55.09 -8.68
CA LEU A 183 59.00 -55.70 -8.41
C LEU A 183 59.01 -57.20 -8.66
N LEU A 184 57.95 -57.92 -8.24
CA LEU A 184 57.78 -59.36 -8.50
C LEU A 184 57.67 -59.68 -9.99
N GLN A 185 57.11 -58.76 -10.78
CA GLN A 185 56.99 -58.88 -12.23
C GLN A 185 58.22 -58.36 -12.98
N SER A 186 59.30 -58.00 -12.27
CA SER A 186 60.51 -57.37 -12.83
C SER A 186 60.23 -56.07 -13.61
N ASN A 187 59.12 -55.40 -13.30
CA ASN A 187 58.74 -54.11 -13.89
C ASN A 187 59.22 -52.96 -13.01
N TYR A 188 60.53 -52.71 -13.03
CA TYR A 188 61.18 -51.73 -12.14
C TYR A 188 60.79 -50.28 -12.43
N GLY A 189 60.39 -49.97 -13.67
CA GLY A 189 59.94 -48.63 -14.05
C GLY A 189 58.65 -48.23 -13.33
N LEU A 190 57.63 -49.08 -13.41
CA LEU A 190 56.36 -48.85 -12.71
C LEU A 190 56.52 -48.92 -11.18
N ALA A 191 57.37 -49.82 -10.68
CA ALA A 191 57.68 -49.86 -9.25
C ALA A 191 58.32 -48.55 -8.78
N THR A 192 59.24 -47.98 -9.56
CA THR A 192 59.89 -46.69 -9.26
C THR A 192 58.86 -45.56 -9.22
N GLU A 193 57.94 -45.51 -10.18
CA GLU A 193 56.88 -44.51 -10.25
C GLU A 193 55.98 -44.55 -9.00
N ASP A 194 55.54 -45.74 -8.59
CA ASP A 194 54.68 -45.92 -7.43
C ASP A 194 55.39 -45.58 -6.10
N ILE A 195 56.66 -45.96 -5.95
CA ILE A 195 57.44 -45.59 -4.76
C ILE A 195 57.66 -44.07 -4.71
N GLN A 196 57.90 -43.41 -5.86
CA GLN A 196 58.00 -41.96 -5.93
C GLN A 196 56.66 -41.26 -5.62
N ALA A 197 55.54 -41.81 -6.09
CA ALA A 197 54.21 -41.30 -5.76
C ALA A 197 53.93 -41.44 -4.25
N ALA A 198 54.22 -42.59 -3.64
CA ALA A 198 54.07 -42.80 -2.21
C ALA A 198 54.93 -41.81 -1.40
N ARG A 199 56.18 -41.59 -1.84
CA ARG A 199 57.08 -40.62 -1.19
C ARG A 199 56.54 -39.19 -1.24
N ARG A 200 55.94 -38.76 -2.35
CA ARG A 200 55.33 -37.43 -2.47
C ARG A 200 54.15 -37.24 -1.52
N GLU A 201 53.31 -38.26 -1.37
CA GLU A 201 52.19 -38.24 -0.41
C GLU A 201 52.70 -38.11 1.03
N LEU A 202 53.74 -38.85 1.39
CA LEU A 202 54.34 -38.76 2.73
C LEU A 202 55.07 -37.43 2.98
N GLN A 203 55.71 -36.84 1.96
CA GLN A 203 56.29 -35.50 2.06
C GLN A 203 55.22 -34.43 2.30
N SER A 204 54.07 -34.54 1.63
CA SER A 204 52.93 -33.66 1.90
C SER A 204 52.38 -33.87 3.31
N LEU A 205 52.31 -35.13 3.77
CA LEU A 205 51.89 -35.45 5.14
C LEU A 205 52.84 -34.87 6.20
N GLN A 206 54.15 -34.87 5.94
CA GLN A 206 55.16 -34.35 6.87
C GLN A 206 54.90 -32.88 7.27
N ALA A 207 54.42 -32.06 6.34
CA ALA A 207 54.09 -30.65 6.59
C ALA A 207 52.80 -30.46 7.42
N GLU A 208 51.96 -31.48 7.49
CA GLU A 208 50.63 -31.42 8.12
C GLU A 208 50.58 -32.10 9.50
N VAL A 209 51.53 -32.99 9.79
CA VAL A 209 51.60 -33.69 11.09
C VAL A 209 52.32 -32.86 12.16
N PRO A 210 51.96 -33.03 13.44
CA PRO A 210 52.66 -32.43 14.58
C PRO A 210 54.15 -32.78 14.62
N ALA A 211 54.96 -31.90 15.23
CA ALA A 211 56.41 -32.04 15.31
C ALA A 211 56.89 -33.41 15.87
N TYR A 212 56.18 -33.98 16.85
CA TYR A 212 56.53 -35.27 17.44
C TYR A 212 56.31 -36.47 16.50
N GLN A 213 55.52 -36.30 15.43
CA GLN A 213 55.27 -37.33 14.40
C GLN A 213 56.15 -37.14 13.15
N GLN A 214 56.73 -35.95 12.96
CA GLN A 214 57.51 -35.62 11.77
C GLN A 214 58.73 -36.53 11.59
N GLU A 215 59.38 -36.91 12.69
CA GLU A 215 60.53 -37.83 12.67
C GLU A 215 60.13 -39.22 12.17
N THR A 216 58.96 -39.71 12.58
CA THR A 216 58.43 -41.00 12.10
C THR A 216 58.13 -40.96 10.61
N VAL A 217 57.52 -39.88 10.12
CA VAL A 217 57.25 -39.71 8.69
C VAL A 217 58.54 -39.57 7.88
N LEU A 218 59.55 -38.87 8.42
CA LEU A 218 60.85 -38.73 7.79
C LEU A 218 61.53 -40.09 7.63
N LEU A 219 61.52 -40.93 8.68
CA LEU A 219 62.04 -42.28 8.61
C LEU A 219 61.38 -43.10 7.50
N TRP A 220 60.06 -43.00 7.32
CA TRP A 220 59.36 -43.67 6.22
C TRP A 220 59.85 -43.17 4.86
N ILE A 221 59.95 -41.85 4.68
CA ILE A 221 60.43 -41.21 3.44
C ILE A 221 61.86 -41.66 3.11
N GLU A 222 62.75 -41.70 4.09
CA GLU A 222 64.14 -42.14 3.92
C GLU A 222 64.21 -43.61 3.49
N ARG A 223 63.41 -44.49 4.09
CA ARG A 223 63.35 -45.91 3.69
C ARG A 223 62.85 -46.10 2.27
N LEU A 224 61.87 -45.32 1.83
CA LEU A 224 61.45 -45.29 0.43
C LEU A 224 62.56 -44.74 -0.48
N GLY A 225 63.34 -43.77 -0.01
CA GLY A 225 64.52 -43.25 -0.70
C GLY A 225 65.59 -44.32 -0.92
N SER A 226 65.88 -45.13 0.10
CA SER A 226 66.82 -46.26 -0.01
C SER A 226 66.35 -47.31 -1.01
N SER A 227 65.06 -47.65 -0.99
CA SER A 227 64.46 -48.58 -1.96
C SER A 227 64.59 -48.06 -3.40
N LEU A 228 64.33 -46.77 -3.62
CA LEU A 228 64.52 -46.12 -4.93
C LEU A 228 65.98 -46.14 -5.38
N ALA A 229 66.93 -45.86 -4.48
CA ALA A 229 68.35 -45.85 -4.80
C ALA A 229 68.89 -47.24 -5.17
N ALA A 230 68.28 -48.30 -4.64
CA ALA A 230 68.62 -49.68 -4.96
C ALA A 230 68.06 -50.14 -6.33
N LEU A 231 67.09 -49.43 -6.93
CA LEU A 231 66.52 -49.78 -8.23
C LEU A 231 67.27 -49.11 -9.41
N PRO A 232 67.52 -49.82 -10.53
CA PRO A 232 67.26 -51.25 -10.78
C PRO A 232 68.43 -52.17 -10.39
N ALA A 233 69.52 -51.63 -9.86
CA ALA A 233 70.79 -52.34 -9.68
C ALA A 233 70.75 -53.49 -8.65
N SER A 234 69.85 -53.43 -7.68
CA SER A 234 69.73 -54.37 -6.56
C SER A 234 68.27 -54.56 -6.16
N PRO A 235 67.46 -55.27 -6.98
CA PRO A 235 66.00 -55.36 -6.78
C PRO A 235 65.60 -56.15 -5.53
N VAL A 236 66.41 -57.12 -5.09
CA VAL A 236 66.17 -57.86 -3.85
C VAL A 236 66.32 -56.95 -2.63
N GLN A 237 67.34 -56.10 -2.62
CA GLN A 237 67.54 -55.09 -1.57
C GLN A 237 66.40 -54.07 -1.58
N ALA A 238 66.04 -53.56 -2.76
CA ALA A 238 64.93 -52.62 -2.92
C ALA A 238 63.61 -53.18 -2.38
N SER A 239 63.32 -54.47 -2.64
CA SER A 239 62.13 -55.15 -2.11
C SER A 239 62.17 -55.29 -0.59
N SER A 240 63.33 -55.60 0.01
CA SER A 240 63.48 -55.68 1.46
C SER A 240 63.27 -54.33 2.15
N ASP A 241 63.81 -53.26 1.57
CA ASP A 241 63.64 -51.89 2.09
C ASP A 241 62.17 -51.43 1.97
N LEU A 242 61.49 -51.79 0.89
CA LEU A 242 60.08 -51.50 0.67
C LEU A 242 59.19 -52.25 1.66
N ASP A 243 59.47 -53.53 1.91
CA ASP A 243 58.77 -54.34 2.92
C ASP A 243 58.92 -53.74 4.32
N LEU A 244 60.10 -53.23 4.65
CA LEU A 244 60.36 -52.55 5.91
C LEU A 244 59.60 -51.21 5.99
N ALA A 245 59.62 -50.40 4.93
CA ALA A 245 58.84 -49.16 4.87
C ALA A 245 57.33 -49.42 5.03
N TRP A 246 56.81 -50.48 4.41
CA TRP A 246 55.40 -50.87 4.53
C TRP A 246 55.04 -51.27 5.96
N LYS A 247 55.89 -52.06 6.64
CA LYS A 247 55.66 -52.43 8.05
C LYS A 247 55.66 -51.21 8.96
N LEU A 248 56.56 -50.25 8.70
CA LEU A 248 56.62 -49.00 9.46
C LEU A 248 55.37 -48.14 9.25
N LEU A 249 54.85 -48.07 8.02
CA LEU A 249 53.57 -47.39 7.72
C LEU A 249 52.38 -48.09 8.39
N ALA A 250 52.35 -49.42 8.36
CA ALA A 250 51.30 -50.22 9.00
C ALA A 250 51.29 -50.10 10.53
N ALA A 251 52.44 -49.78 11.15
CA ALA A 251 52.52 -49.48 12.58
C ALA A 251 51.83 -48.15 12.95
N GLY A 252 51.58 -47.27 11.97
CA GLY A 252 50.89 -46.00 12.16
C GLY A 252 51.76 -44.90 12.78
N LEU A 253 51.16 -43.71 12.89
CA LEU A 253 51.80 -42.58 13.56
C LEU A 253 51.74 -42.74 15.08
N PRO A 254 52.76 -42.30 15.83
CA PRO A 254 52.69 -42.33 17.28
C PRO A 254 51.59 -41.39 17.78
N THR A 255 50.81 -41.82 18.77
CA THR A 255 49.86 -40.96 19.47
C THR A 255 50.59 -40.09 20.49
N ALA A 256 50.10 -38.87 20.72
CA ALA A 256 50.66 -38.01 21.76
C ALA A 256 50.59 -38.73 23.11
N SER A 257 51.72 -38.83 23.83
CA SER A 257 51.69 -39.33 25.21
C SER A 257 50.79 -38.42 26.05
N PRO A 258 49.88 -38.98 26.88
CA PRO A 258 49.16 -38.17 27.86
C PRO A 258 50.18 -37.48 28.77
N PRO A 259 49.95 -36.23 29.21
CA PRO A 259 50.78 -35.63 30.24
C PRO A 259 50.77 -36.55 31.46
N LEU A 260 51.96 -36.96 31.92
CA LEU A 260 52.07 -37.70 33.18
C LEU A 260 51.38 -36.86 34.26
N PRO A 261 50.60 -37.47 35.18
CA PRO A 261 50.11 -36.73 36.33
C PRO A 261 51.32 -36.14 37.06
N GLU A 262 51.31 -34.82 37.24
CA GLU A 262 52.29 -34.12 38.06
C GLU A 262 52.40 -34.86 39.38
N THR A 263 53.59 -35.39 39.67
CA THR A 263 53.87 -35.99 40.97
C THR A 263 53.85 -34.87 41.98
N THR A 264 52.71 -34.68 42.65
CA THR A 264 52.63 -33.91 43.88
C THR A 264 53.69 -34.45 44.83
N ALA A 265 54.73 -33.64 45.07
CA ALA A 265 55.77 -33.96 46.03
C ALA A 265 55.14 -34.08 47.43
N THR A 266 54.89 -35.30 47.89
CA THR A 266 54.55 -35.58 49.28
C THR A 266 55.79 -35.33 50.14
N ILE A 267 55.73 -34.29 50.96
CA ILE A 267 56.73 -33.96 51.98
C ILE A 267 56.78 -35.12 53.00
N GLN A 268 57.90 -35.81 53.04
CA GLN A 268 58.22 -36.86 54.02
C GLN A 268 58.70 -36.22 55.34
N PRO A 269 58.14 -36.55 56.51
CA PRO A 269 58.70 -36.16 57.80
C PRO A 269 59.95 -37.01 58.14
N PRO A 270 60.94 -36.48 58.90
CA PRO A 270 62.23 -37.11 59.09
C PRO A 270 62.22 -38.32 60.03
N ALA A 271 63.18 -39.21 59.79
CA ALA A 271 63.42 -40.49 60.44
C ALA A 271 63.68 -40.40 61.96
N GLY A 272 63.17 -41.40 62.71
CA GLY A 272 63.50 -41.60 64.11
C GLY A 272 63.23 -43.04 64.58
N ALA A 273 64.33 -43.72 64.95
CA ALA A 273 64.45 -44.88 65.84
C ALA A 273 64.03 -46.30 65.37
N THR A 274 65.08 -47.10 65.11
CA THR A 274 65.17 -48.56 65.30
C THR A 274 64.74 -48.97 66.72
N PRO A 275 64.10 -50.15 66.90
CA PRO A 275 64.87 -51.30 67.40
C PRO A 275 64.53 -52.65 66.73
N SER A 276 65.56 -53.50 66.63
CA SER A 276 65.49 -54.98 66.44
C SER A 276 65.40 -55.66 67.83
N PRO A 277 65.32 -57.00 68.02
CA PRO A 277 64.94 -58.15 67.17
C PRO A 277 63.92 -59.11 67.87
N THR A 278 63.65 -60.27 67.25
CA THR A 278 63.41 -61.62 67.87
C THR A 278 62.01 -62.21 67.68
N GLY A 279 61.95 -63.45 67.15
CA GLY A 279 60.79 -64.34 67.36
C GLY A 279 60.48 -65.31 66.23
N LEU A 280 61.25 -66.39 66.12
CA LEU A 280 60.97 -67.60 65.35
C LEU A 280 59.74 -68.32 65.94
N VAL A 281 58.67 -68.60 65.18
CA VAL A 281 57.83 -69.82 65.34
C VAL A 281 57.11 -70.16 64.03
N GLU A 282 57.58 -71.25 63.44
CA GLU A 282 56.95 -72.16 62.48
C GLU A 282 55.60 -72.72 62.99
N LYS A 283 54.54 -72.76 62.15
CA LYS A 283 53.58 -73.90 62.01
C LYS A 283 52.67 -73.73 60.78
N THR A 284 52.78 -74.65 59.83
CA THR A 284 51.71 -75.10 58.92
C THR A 284 51.13 -76.39 59.53
N PRO A 285 49.79 -76.61 59.58
CA PRO A 285 49.08 -77.39 58.55
C PRO A 285 47.65 -76.86 58.24
N THR A 286 47.30 -76.63 56.96
CA THR A 286 46.46 -77.49 56.07
C THR A 286 44.94 -77.50 56.40
N PRO A 287 44.05 -77.88 55.46
CA PRO A 287 42.84 -77.15 55.07
C PRO A 287 41.58 -77.80 55.68
N ILE A 288 40.36 -77.33 55.36
CA ILE A 288 39.18 -78.16 55.05
C ILE A 288 38.02 -77.25 54.56
N ARG A 289 37.36 -77.80 53.54
CA ARG A 289 36.21 -77.41 52.74
C ARG A 289 34.90 -77.31 53.54
N ASN A 290 34.04 -76.36 53.17
CA ASN A 290 32.63 -76.56 52.83
C ASN A 290 32.14 -75.39 51.97
#